data_AF-A0A8T5L826-F1
#
_entry.id   AF-A0A8T5L826-F1
#
_cell.length_a   1.000
_cell.length_b   1.000
_cell.length_c   1.000
_cell.angle_alpha   90.00
_cell.angle_beta   90.00
_cell.angle_gamma   90.00
#
_symmetry.space_group_name_H-M   'P 1'
#
loop_
_entity.id
_entity.type
_entity.pdbx_description
1 polymer ?
#
loop_
_entity_poly.entity_id
_entity_poly.type
_entity_poly.pdbx_seq_one_letter_code
_entity_poly.pdbx_strand_id
1 'polypeptide(L)'
;NSNILLEKDIDLLNYQLKSLKESIFALNKYENIHTEKQIILTEALKQEKLAEIKLAELKKEIEVFSRQIEELKKRIEETEKIKGQLVYLGELESWLSKKFTPLLAFIEKNVMVKLKTDFSLLFQEWFSMLVSETFNVRLDDNFTPIIEQQDYEIDYAYLSGGERTAVALAYRLALNQVINSLLSKIKTRDIVILDEPTDGFSEQQLDKMREVLEQLNVSQLIIVSHEQKIEGFVENVIRFKKEAGVSRRAT
;
A
#
# COMPACT_ATOMS: atom_id res chain seq x y z
N ASN A 1 -98.69 -30.27 90.71
CA ASN A 1 -98.59 -29.52 89.43
C ASN A 1 -97.19 -29.12 88.99
N SER A 2 -96.13 -29.18 89.82
CA SER A 2 -94.76 -28.84 89.35
C SER A 2 -94.06 -29.90 88.48
N ASN A 3 -94.36 -31.20 88.65
CA ASN A 3 -93.66 -32.26 87.89
C ASN A 3 -93.98 -32.28 86.38
N ILE A 4 -95.19 -31.89 85.98
CA ILE A 4 -95.63 -31.92 84.57
C ILE A 4 -94.99 -30.79 83.74
N LEU A 5 -94.65 -29.66 84.38
CA LEU A 5 -93.93 -28.55 83.75
C LEU A 5 -92.45 -28.91 83.51
N LEU A 6 -91.81 -29.57 84.47
CA LEU A 6 -90.42 -30.03 84.35
C LEU A 6 -90.27 -31.14 83.30
N GLU A 7 -91.22 -32.07 83.18
CA GLU A 7 -91.22 -33.07 82.09
C GLU A 7 -91.37 -32.43 80.71
N LYS A 8 -92.23 -31.40 80.57
CA LYS A 8 -92.36 -30.65 79.32
C LYS A 8 -91.10 -29.89 78.93
N ASP A 9 -90.40 -29.31 79.90
CA ASP A 9 -89.12 -28.62 79.65
C ASP A 9 -88.01 -29.61 79.26
N ILE A 10 -87.98 -30.80 79.87
CA ILE A 10 -87.06 -31.88 79.50
C ILE A 10 -87.34 -32.38 78.07
N ASP A 11 -88.61 -32.55 77.70
CA ASP A 11 -88.98 -32.92 76.33
C ASP A 11 -88.63 -31.84 75.32
N LEU A 12 -88.84 -30.56 75.66
CA LEU A 12 -88.45 -29.42 74.81
C LEU A 12 -86.93 -29.37 74.61
N LEU A 13 -86.17 -29.56 75.70
CA LEU A 13 -84.70 -29.61 75.66
C LEU A 13 -84.20 -30.81 74.85
N ASN A 14 -84.82 -31.98 74.98
CA ASN A 14 -84.48 -33.16 74.18
C ASN A 14 -84.79 -32.95 72.70
N TYR A 15 -85.90 -32.27 72.37
CA TYR A 15 -86.23 -31.89 71.00
C TYR A 15 -85.21 -30.92 70.41
N GLN A 16 -84.80 -29.91 71.19
CA GLN A 16 -83.73 -28.97 70.81
C GLN A 16 -82.39 -29.69 70.64
N LEU A 17 -82.04 -30.62 71.52
CA LEU A 17 -80.81 -31.44 71.43
C LEU A 17 -80.82 -32.31 70.17
N LYS A 18 -81.97 -32.87 69.81
CA LYS A 18 -82.15 -33.66 68.59
C LYS A 18 -82.02 -32.79 67.34
N SER A 19 -82.67 -31.62 67.33
CA SER A 19 -82.56 -30.64 66.24
C SER A 19 -81.13 -30.09 66.06
N LEU A 20 -80.42 -29.83 67.17
CA LEU A 20 -79.02 -29.43 67.17
C LEU A 20 -78.12 -30.54 66.65
N LYS A 21 -78.35 -31.80 67.05
CA LYS A 21 -77.60 -32.95 66.52
C LYS A 21 -77.83 -33.15 65.02
N GLU A 22 -79.06 -32.98 64.54
CA GLU A 22 -79.38 -33.03 63.11
C GLU A 22 -78.71 -31.87 62.35
N SER A 23 -78.66 -30.67 62.93
CA SER A 23 -77.98 -29.50 62.36
C SER A 23 -76.45 -29.67 62.33
N ILE A 24 -75.85 -30.25 63.38
CA ILE A 24 -74.43 -30.59 63.44
C ILE A 24 -74.08 -31.65 62.39
N PHE A 25 -74.94 -32.66 62.22
CA PHE A 25 -74.76 -33.67 61.17
C PHE A 25 -74.85 -33.06 59.76
N ALA A 26 -75.77 -32.12 59.55
CA ALA A 26 -75.85 -31.36 58.31
C ALA A 26 -74.59 -30.50 58.07
N LEU A 27 -74.01 -29.93 59.13
CA LEU A 27 -72.79 -29.10 59.08
C LEU A 27 -71.52 -29.92 58.76
N ASN A 28 -71.40 -31.17 59.25
CA ASN A 28 -70.27 -32.06 58.93
C ASN A 28 -70.08 -32.28 57.41
N LYS A 29 -71.17 -32.25 56.63
CA LYS A 29 -71.09 -32.33 55.16
C LYS A 29 -70.32 -31.15 54.57
N TYR A 30 -70.51 -29.94 55.12
CA TYR A 30 -69.82 -28.74 54.68
C TYR A 30 -68.36 -28.71 55.14
N GLU A 31 -68.05 -29.34 56.27
CA GLU A 31 -66.67 -29.48 56.76
C GLU A 31 -65.84 -30.37 55.84
N ASN A 32 -66.39 -31.50 55.37
CA ASN A 32 -65.73 -32.37 54.39
C ASN A 32 -65.52 -31.68 53.03
N ILE A 33 -66.50 -30.89 52.56
CA ILE A 33 -66.35 -30.12 51.33
C ILE A 33 -65.29 -29.02 51.50
N HIS A 34 -65.19 -28.43 52.68
CA HIS A 34 -64.20 -27.41 52.98
C HIS A 34 -62.78 -27.98 53.01
N THR A 35 -62.57 -29.15 53.62
CA THR A 35 -61.27 -29.83 53.64
C THR A 35 -60.84 -30.27 52.24
N GLU A 36 -61.76 -30.83 51.45
CA GLU A 36 -61.50 -31.20 50.05
C GLU A 36 -61.10 -29.98 49.20
N LYS A 37 -61.85 -28.87 49.33
CA LYS A 37 -61.51 -27.61 48.65
C LYS A 37 -60.18 -27.02 49.11
N GLN A 38 -59.83 -27.14 50.39
CA GLN A 38 -58.51 -26.71 50.88
C GLN A 38 -57.37 -27.52 50.26
N ILE A 39 -57.52 -28.85 50.13
CA ILE A 39 -56.52 -29.71 49.49
C ILE A 39 -56.34 -29.32 48.01
N ILE A 40 -57.44 -29.16 47.27
CA ILE A 40 -57.40 -28.72 45.87
C ILE A 40 -56.73 -27.35 45.74
N LEU A 41 -57.05 -26.41 46.63
CA LEU A 41 -56.43 -25.09 46.65
C LEU A 41 -54.93 -25.17 46.91
N THR A 42 -54.49 -25.99 47.88
CA THR A 42 -53.05 -26.17 48.16
C THR A 42 -52.30 -26.81 47.00
N GLU A 43 -52.90 -27.78 46.31
CA GLU A 43 -52.27 -28.42 45.15
C GLU A 43 -52.21 -27.46 43.96
N ALA A 44 -53.27 -26.66 43.73
CA ALA A 44 -53.28 -25.62 42.71
C ALA A 44 -52.20 -24.54 42.96
N LEU A 45 -52.06 -24.07 44.21
CA LEU A 45 -51.01 -23.12 44.60
C LEU A 45 -49.60 -23.69 44.42
N LYS A 46 -49.42 -25.00 44.68
CA LYS A 46 -48.14 -25.68 44.45
C LYS A 46 -47.81 -25.77 42.97
N GLN A 47 -48.78 -26.09 42.12
CA GLN A 47 -48.59 -26.11 40.67
C GLN A 47 -48.33 -24.72 40.10
N GLU A 48 -49.03 -23.69 40.58
CA GLU A 48 -48.78 -22.29 40.22
C GLU A 48 -47.33 -21.90 40.53
N LYS A 49 -46.85 -22.19 41.75
CA LYS A 49 -45.47 -21.89 42.16
C LYS A 49 -44.42 -22.64 41.33
N LEU A 50 -44.68 -23.90 40.97
CA LEU A 50 -43.80 -24.67 40.08
C LEU A 50 -43.77 -24.08 38.66
N ALA A 51 -44.91 -23.62 38.15
CA ALA A 51 -45.00 -22.95 36.86
C ALA A 51 -44.27 -21.59 36.87
N GLU A 52 -44.37 -20.82 37.96
CA GLU A 52 -43.62 -19.56 38.13
C GLU A 52 -42.10 -19.77 38.12
N ILE A 53 -41.61 -20.81 38.81
CA ILE A 53 -40.17 -21.13 38.83
C ILE A 53 -39.68 -21.48 37.42
N LYS A 54 -40.39 -22.37 36.72
CA LYS A 54 -40.05 -22.73 35.33
C LYS A 54 -40.09 -21.53 34.40
N LEU A 55 -41.05 -20.63 34.58
CA LEU A 55 -41.17 -19.41 33.79
C LEU A 55 -39.99 -18.46 34.05
N ALA A 56 -39.52 -18.35 35.29
CA ALA A 56 -38.33 -17.58 35.63
C ALA A 56 -37.04 -18.18 35.04
N GLU A 57 -36.89 -19.51 35.09
CA GLU A 57 -35.77 -20.24 34.47
C GLU A 57 -35.74 -20.02 32.95
N LEU A 58 -36.86 -20.26 32.27
CA LEU A 58 -36.98 -20.07 30.81
C LEU A 58 -36.72 -18.62 30.40
N LYS A 59 -37.20 -17.63 31.17
CA LYS A 59 -36.90 -16.22 30.91
C LYS A 59 -35.40 -15.93 30.96
N LYS A 60 -34.71 -16.48 31.96
CA LYS A 60 -33.26 -16.32 32.10
C LYS A 60 -32.49 -16.99 30.96
N GLU A 61 -32.93 -18.17 30.53
CA GLU A 61 -32.37 -18.85 29.36
C GLU A 61 -32.56 -18.03 28.08
N ILE A 62 -33.75 -17.49 27.86
CA ILE A 62 -34.05 -16.60 26.71
C ILE A 62 -33.12 -15.39 26.72
N GLU A 63 -32.89 -14.77 27.88
CA GLU A 63 -31.99 -13.62 28.00
C GLU A 63 -30.55 -14.00 27.63
N VAL A 64 -30.04 -15.13 28.15
CA VAL A 64 -28.69 -15.61 27.83
C VAL A 64 -28.56 -15.93 26.34
N PHE A 65 -29.51 -16.67 25.77
CA PHE A 65 -29.48 -17.01 24.34
C PHE A 65 -29.62 -15.77 23.45
N SER A 66 -30.43 -14.79 23.83
CA SER A 66 -30.56 -13.53 23.09
C SER A 66 -29.24 -12.77 23.03
N ARG A 67 -28.50 -12.72 24.14
CA ARG A 67 -27.17 -12.10 24.19
C ARG A 67 -26.15 -12.84 23.34
N GLN A 68 -26.18 -14.18 23.36
CA GLN A 68 -25.29 -14.99 22.52
C GLN A 68 -25.58 -14.80 21.02
N ILE A 69 -26.86 -14.73 20.63
CA ILE A 69 -27.26 -14.45 19.25
C ILE A 69 -26.72 -13.09 18.79
N GLU A 70 -26.82 -12.07 19.62
CA GLU A 70 -26.33 -10.73 19.29
C GLU A 70 -24.81 -10.68 19.14
N GLU A 71 -24.06 -11.38 19.99
CA GLU A 71 -22.61 -11.51 19.88
C GLU A 71 -22.20 -12.25 18.60
N LEU A 72 -22.89 -13.35 18.27
CA LEU A 72 -22.63 -14.11 17.05
C LEU A 72 -22.93 -13.29 15.80
N LYS A 73 -24.01 -12.51 15.78
CA LYS A 73 -24.33 -11.61 14.66
C LYS A 73 -23.22 -10.60 14.40
N LYS A 74 -22.68 -9.97 15.45
CA LYS A 74 -21.57 -9.02 15.32
C LYS A 74 -20.31 -9.69 14.73
N ARG A 75 -19.99 -10.89 15.20
CA ARG A 75 -18.85 -11.67 14.65
C ARG A 75 -19.05 -12.02 13.18
N ILE A 76 -20.28 -12.35 12.77
CA ILE A 76 -20.59 -12.63 11.36
C ILE A 76 -20.35 -11.37 10.50
N GLU A 77 -20.87 -10.22 10.92
CA GLU A 77 -20.67 -8.95 10.19
C GLU A 77 -19.17 -8.58 10.07
N GLU A 78 -18.40 -8.75 11.14
CA GLU A 78 -16.95 -8.51 11.12
C GLU A 78 -16.24 -9.47 10.16
N THR A 79 -16.62 -10.75 10.18
CA THR A 79 -16.03 -11.78 9.31
C THR A 79 -16.36 -11.52 7.84
N GLU A 80 -17.57 -11.08 7.53
CA GLU A 80 -17.97 -10.70 6.18
C GLU A 80 -17.18 -9.50 5.66
N LYS A 81 -16.95 -8.49 6.50
CA LYS A 81 -16.09 -7.34 6.14
C LYS A 81 -14.66 -7.78 5.83
N ILE A 82 -14.08 -8.63 6.68
CA ILE A 82 -12.72 -9.16 6.47
C ILE A 82 -12.65 -9.98 5.19
N LYS A 83 -13.66 -10.81 4.91
CA LYS A 83 -13.75 -11.58 3.66
C LYS A 83 -13.77 -10.66 2.44
N GLY A 84 -14.54 -9.58 2.47
CA GLY A 84 -14.56 -8.58 1.40
C GLY A 84 -13.19 -7.94 1.17
N GLN A 85 -12.48 -7.58 2.24
CA GLN A 85 -11.13 -7.05 2.16
C GLN A 85 -10.13 -8.07 1.58
N LEU A 86 -10.24 -9.35 1.97
CA LEU A 86 -9.39 -10.41 1.44
C LEU A 86 -9.59 -10.63 -0.06
N VAL A 87 -10.84 -10.59 -0.54
CA VAL A 87 -11.13 -10.69 -1.99
C VAL A 87 -10.47 -9.53 -2.73
N TYR A 88 -10.65 -8.29 -2.24
CA TYR A 88 -10.02 -7.11 -2.84
C TYR A 88 -8.49 -7.21 -2.86
N LEU A 89 -7.87 -7.63 -1.75
CA LEU A 89 -6.41 -7.81 -1.68
C LEU A 89 -5.93 -8.90 -2.63
N GLY A 90 -6.67 -10.00 -2.77
CA GLY A 90 -6.35 -11.07 -3.71
C GLY A 90 -6.47 -10.63 -5.18
N GLU A 91 -7.47 -9.82 -5.51
CA GLU A 91 -7.60 -9.22 -6.84
C GLU A 91 -6.45 -8.26 -7.15
N LEU A 92 -6.06 -7.44 -6.17
CA LEU A 92 -4.96 -6.49 -6.29
C LEU A 92 -3.61 -7.21 -6.44
N GLU A 93 -3.35 -8.24 -5.63
CA GLU A 93 -2.16 -9.08 -5.77
C GLU A 93 -2.11 -9.71 -7.17
N SER A 94 -3.20 -10.35 -7.59
CA SER A 94 -3.29 -10.99 -8.90
C SER A 94 -3.10 -9.99 -10.05
N TRP A 95 -3.61 -8.77 -9.91
CA TRP A 95 -3.38 -7.71 -10.89
C TRP A 95 -1.91 -7.28 -10.92
N LEU A 96 -1.30 -7.06 -9.75
CA LEU A 96 0.12 -6.68 -9.65
C LEU A 96 1.03 -7.77 -10.24
N SER A 97 0.85 -9.02 -9.81
CA SER A 97 1.73 -10.11 -10.21
C SER A 97 1.52 -10.53 -11.67
N LYS A 98 0.26 -10.67 -12.12
CA LYS A 98 -0.04 -11.23 -13.45
C LYS A 98 -0.13 -10.19 -14.56
N LYS A 99 -0.43 -8.93 -14.26
CA LYS A 99 -0.61 -7.88 -15.27
C LYS A 99 0.45 -6.80 -15.18
N PHE A 100 0.67 -6.24 -14.00
CA PHE A 100 1.59 -5.12 -13.83
C PHE A 100 3.05 -5.53 -14.03
N THR A 101 3.51 -6.63 -13.43
CA THR A 101 4.90 -7.10 -13.60
C THR A 101 5.26 -7.39 -15.07
N PRO A 102 4.47 -8.16 -15.84
CA PRO A 102 4.76 -8.39 -17.26
C PRO A 102 4.70 -7.11 -18.10
N LEU A 103 3.76 -6.21 -17.79
CA LEU A 103 3.65 -4.92 -18.47
C LEU A 103 4.86 -4.03 -18.19
N LEU A 104 5.32 -3.95 -16.95
CA LEU A 104 6.55 -3.23 -16.60
C LEU A 104 7.76 -3.83 -17.31
N ALA A 105 7.94 -5.15 -17.26
CA ALA A 105 9.06 -5.81 -17.94
C ALA A 105 9.03 -5.56 -19.46
N PHE A 106 7.83 -5.54 -20.07
CA PHE A 106 7.67 -5.20 -21.48
C PHE A 106 8.03 -3.73 -21.76
N ILE A 107 7.57 -2.79 -20.94
CA ILE A 107 7.91 -1.37 -21.09
C ILE A 107 9.42 -1.17 -20.94
N GLU A 108 10.01 -1.72 -19.88
CA GLU A 108 11.44 -1.64 -19.60
C GLU A 108 12.26 -2.16 -20.78
N LYS A 109 11.93 -3.35 -21.31
CA LYS A 109 12.59 -3.90 -22.49
C LYS A 109 12.51 -2.96 -23.69
N ASN A 110 11.34 -2.43 -24.01
CA ASN A 110 11.19 -1.55 -25.17
C ASN A 110 11.93 -0.21 -24.97
N VAL A 111 11.88 0.35 -23.77
CA VAL A 111 12.58 1.59 -23.42
C VAL A 111 14.09 1.38 -23.49
N MET A 112 14.62 0.27 -22.95
CA MET A 112 16.04 -0.09 -23.02
C MET A 112 16.52 -0.30 -24.46
N VAL A 113 15.75 -0.99 -25.30
CA VAL A 113 16.10 -1.20 -26.72
C VAL A 113 16.18 0.13 -27.47
N LYS A 114 15.22 1.02 -27.24
CA LYS A 114 15.23 2.36 -27.86
C LYS A 114 16.42 3.17 -27.37
N LEU A 115 16.61 3.23 -26.05
CA LEU A 115 17.74 3.91 -25.41
C LEU A 115 19.07 3.44 -25.97
N LYS A 116 19.28 2.12 -26.07
CA LYS A 116 20.51 1.54 -26.61
C LYS A 116 20.73 1.94 -28.06
N THR A 117 19.70 1.86 -28.89
CA THR A 117 19.79 2.22 -30.32
C THR A 117 20.18 3.69 -30.49
N ASP A 118 19.43 4.60 -29.86
CA ASP A 118 19.65 6.05 -29.99
C ASP A 118 21.02 6.44 -29.41
N PHE A 119 21.39 5.86 -28.27
CA PHE A 119 22.68 6.13 -27.62
C PHE A 119 23.86 5.58 -28.39
N SER A 120 23.77 4.35 -28.93
CA SER A 120 24.85 3.76 -29.72
C SER A 120 25.11 4.58 -30.98
N LEU A 121 24.06 5.08 -31.64
CA LEU A 121 24.18 5.89 -32.84
C LEU A 121 24.88 7.22 -32.55
N LEU A 122 24.40 7.97 -31.54
CA LEU A 122 25.02 9.25 -31.15
C LEU A 122 26.45 9.07 -30.64
N PHE A 123 26.71 8.02 -29.87
CA PHE A 123 28.06 7.75 -29.37
C PHE A 123 29.03 7.45 -30.51
N GLN A 124 28.63 6.65 -31.50
CA GLN A 124 29.42 6.36 -32.69
C GLN A 124 29.68 7.60 -33.54
N GLU A 125 28.63 8.38 -33.81
CA GLU A 125 28.72 9.61 -34.58
C GLU A 125 29.67 10.62 -33.92
N TRP A 126 29.51 10.86 -32.61
CA TRP A 126 30.33 11.85 -31.91
C TRP A 126 31.76 11.38 -31.69
N PHE A 127 31.97 10.08 -31.49
CA PHE A 127 33.31 9.52 -31.40
C PHE A 127 34.05 9.59 -32.74
N SER A 128 33.40 9.23 -33.86
CA SER A 128 34.00 9.27 -35.20
C SER A 128 34.33 10.69 -35.67
N MET A 129 33.66 11.71 -35.15
CA MET A 129 34.07 13.11 -35.37
C MET A 129 35.35 13.48 -34.60
N LEU A 130 35.56 12.92 -33.40
CA LEU A 130 36.65 13.30 -32.50
C LEU A 130 37.94 12.48 -32.71
N VAL A 131 37.87 11.33 -33.37
CA VAL A 131 39.00 10.39 -33.53
C VAL A 131 39.13 9.98 -35.00
N SER A 132 40.31 9.55 -35.42
CA SER A 132 40.54 9.08 -36.79
C SER A 132 39.65 7.91 -37.18
N GLU A 133 39.35 7.79 -38.48
CA GLU A 133 38.50 6.73 -39.07
C GLU A 133 38.98 5.29 -38.83
N THR A 134 40.19 5.11 -38.28
CA THR A 134 40.74 3.81 -37.90
C THR A 134 40.13 3.23 -36.64
N PHE A 135 39.45 4.06 -35.83
CA PHE A 135 38.82 3.64 -34.59
C PHE A 135 37.30 3.64 -34.72
N ASN A 136 36.68 2.60 -34.19
CA ASN A 136 35.25 2.48 -34.05
C ASN A 136 34.88 2.21 -32.60
N VAL A 137 33.67 2.58 -32.22
CA VAL A 137 33.11 2.26 -30.90
C VAL A 137 31.76 1.59 -31.05
N ARG A 138 31.44 0.69 -30.13
CA ARG A 138 30.11 0.09 -30.02
C ARG A 138 29.74 -0.11 -28.57
N LEU A 139 28.47 -0.35 -28.31
CA LEU A 139 27.97 -0.63 -26.98
C LEU A 139 27.48 -2.08 -26.88
N ASP A 140 27.90 -2.77 -25.84
CA ASP A 140 27.33 -4.07 -25.49
C ASP A 140 25.92 -3.92 -24.88
N ASP A 141 25.31 -5.04 -24.49
CA ASP A 141 23.98 -5.05 -23.85
C ASP A 141 23.95 -4.38 -22.46
N ASN A 142 25.12 -4.19 -21.84
CA ASN A 142 25.28 -3.55 -20.54
C ASN A 142 25.71 -2.08 -20.64
N PHE A 143 25.63 -1.47 -21.85
CA PHE A 143 26.07 -0.10 -22.12
C PHE A 143 27.58 0.12 -21.89
N THR A 144 28.37 -0.95 -21.96
CA THR A 144 29.83 -0.91 -21.90
C THR A 144 30.38 -0.52 -23.28
N PRO A 145 31.22 0.53 -23.36
CA PRO A 145 31.90 0.88 -24.60
C PRO A 145 32.95 -0.17 -24.95
N ILE A 146 32.85 -0.74 -26.14
CA ILE A 146 33.86 -1.58 -26.78
C ILE A 146 34.52 -0.73 -27.86
N ILE A 147 35.85 -0.64 -27.81
CA ILE A 147 36.65 0.11 -28.78
C ILE A 147 37.32 -0.88 -29.74
N GLU A 148 37.22 -0.59 -31.04
CA GLU A 148 37.82 -1.39 -32.11
C GLU A 148 38.79 -0.53 -32.92
N GLN A 149 39.94 -1.08 -33.27
CA GLN A 149 40.91 -0.48 -34.17
C GLN A 149 41.22 -1.46 -35.30
N GLN A 150 40.94 -1.09 -36.55
CA GLN A 150 41.15 -1.96 -37.73
C GLN A 150 40.58 -3.40 -37.52
N ASP A 151 39.35 -3.49 -37.02
CA ASP A 151 38.63 -4.74 -36.71
C ASP A 151 39.13 -5.56 -35.50
N TYR A 152 40.07 -5.03 -34.72
CA TYR A 152 40.50 -5.65 -33.45
C TYR A 152 39.99 -4.87 -32.24
N GLU A 153 39.38 -5.58 -31.28
CA GLU A 153 39.03 -4.98 -29.99
C GLU A 153 40.30 -4.61 -29.21
N ILE A 154 40.32 -3.38 -28.69
CA ILE A 154 41.41 -2.87 -27.87
C ILE A 154 40.90 -2.47 -26.49
N ASP A 155 41.73 -2.70 -25.48
CA ASP A 155 41.43 -2.24 -24.13
C ASP A 155 41.58 -0.72 -24.05
N TYR A 156 40.67 -0.08 -23.32
CA TYR A 156 40.70 1.34 -22.98
C TYR A 156 42.06 1.78 -22.39
N ALA A 157 42.77 0.89 -21.69
CA ALA A 157 44.09 1.16 -21.14
C ALA A 157 45.18 1.42 -22.20
N TYR A 158 45.02 0.91 -23.42
CA TYR A 158 45.98 1.08 -24.51
C TYR A 158 45.74 2.32 -25.38
N LEU A 159 44.65 3.04 -25.14
CA LEU A 159 44.34 4.29 -25.83
C LEU A 159 45.27 5.43 -25.39
N SER A 160 45.58 6.32 -26.33
CA SER A 160 46.28 7.57 -26.05
C SER A 160 45.45 8.48 -25.12
N GLY A 161 46.08 9.53 -24.57
CA GLY A 161 45.39 10.52 -23.73
C GLY A 161 44.17 11.11 -24.43
N GLY A 162 44.35 11.62 -25.65
CA GLY A 162 43.27 12.22 -26.43
C GLY A 162 42.18 11.23 -26.82
N GLU A 163 42.51 10.00 -27.19
CA GLU A 163 41.49 8.98 -27.51
C GLU A 163 40.65 8.62 -26.27
N ARG A 164 41.28 8.48 -25.10
CA ARG A 164 40.55 8.23 -23.84
C ARG A 164 39.60 9.38 -23.52
N THR A 165 40.07 10.61 -23.63
CA THR A 165 39.23 11.80 -23.44
C THR A 165 38.09 11.83 -24.46
N ALA A 166 38.33 11.45 -25.72
CA ALA A 166 37.32 11.46 -26.77
C ALA A 166 36.23 10.40 -26.54
N VAL A 167 36.61 9.17 -26.18
CA VAL A 167 35.66 8.12 -25.77
C VAL A 167 34.80 8.63 -24.62
N ALA A 168 35.43 9.16 -23.57
CA ALA A 168 34.73 9.59 -22.37
C ALA A 168 33.81 10.80 -22.63
N LEU A 169 34.23 11.73 -23.48
CA LEU A 169 33.45 12.91 -23.86
C LEU A 169 32.24 12.49 -24.72
N ALA A 170 32.47 11.76 -25.81
CA ALA A 170 31.41 11.30 -26.71
C ALA A 170 30.36 10.48 -25.96
N TYR A 171 30.79 9.56 -25.08
CA TYR A 171 29.87 8.77 -24.25
C TYR A 171 29.02 9.65 -23.34
N ARG A 172 29.64 10.58 -22.60
CA ARG A 172 28.92 11.46 -21.66
C ARG A 172 27.93 12.37 -22.36
N LEU A 173 28.36 12.98 -23.46
CA LEU A 173 27.50 13.84 -24.25
C LEU A 173 26.33 13.03 -24.81
N ALA A 174 26.59 11.90 -25.48
CA ALA A 174 25.54 11.11 -26.13
C ALA A 174 24.51 10.63 -25.10
N LEU A 175 24.95 10.23 -23.92
CA LEU A 175 24.08 9.85 -22.81
C LEU A 175 23.22 11.05 -22.35
N ASN A 176 23.82 12.23 -22.21
CA ASN A 176 23.10 13.44 -21.83
C ASN A 176 21.99 13.77 -22.86
N GLN A 177 22.31 13.70 -24.14
CA GLN A 177 21.38 13.99 -25.23
C GLN A 177 20.21 13.01 -25.27
N VAL A 178 20.49 11.71 -25.12
CA VAL A 178 19.47 10.67 -25.11
C VAL A 178 18.55 10.80 -23.89
N ILE A 179 19.11 11.09 -22.71
CA ILE A 179 18.32 11.31 -21.50
C ILE A 179 17.40 12.54 -21.66
N ASN A 180 17.93 13.65 -22.15
CA ASN A 180 17.14 14.87 -22.36
C ASN A 180 16.04 14.69 -23.41
N SER A 181 16.29 13.93 -24.49
CA SER A 181 15.30 13.70 -25.55
C SER A 181 14.14 12.80 -25.11
N LEU A 182 14.43 11.74 -24.34
CA LEU A 182 13.39 10.81 -23.85
C LEU A 182 12.61 11.37 -22.67
N LEU A 183 13.28 12.15 -21.83
CA LEU A 183 12.73 12.68 -20.61
C LEU A 183 12.55 14.19 -20.74
N SER A 184 11.82 14.62 -21.78
CA SER A 184 11.45 16.02 -22.04
C SER A 184 10.73 16.73 -20.87
N LYS A 185 10.33 15.98 -19.83
CA LYS A 185 9.77 16.49 -18.57
C LYS A 185 10.76 16.61 -17.42
N ILE A 186 11.94 16.00 -17.51
CA ILE A 186 13.00 16.25 -16.55
C ILE A 186 13.50 17.66 -16.84
N LYS A 187 13.31 18.55 -15.87
CA LYS A 187 13.86 19.90 -15.88
C LYS A 187 15.37 19.85 -15.64
N THR A 188 16.13 19.17 -16.48
CA THR A 188 17.51 19.60 -16.68
C THR A 188 17.38 21.02 -17.21
N ARG A 189 18.06 22.00 -16.63
CA ARG A 189 17.92 23.42 -17.04
C ARG A 189 18.55 23.67 -18.44
N ASP A 190 18.73 22.60 -19.22
CA ASP A 190 19.52 22.55 -20.46
C ASP A 190 20.90 23.21 -20.31
N ILE A 191 21.53 22.99 -19.15
CA ILE A 191 22.87 23.50 -18.82
C ILE A 191 23.86 22.34 -18.83
N VAL A 192 24.95 22.47 -19.58
CA VAL A 192 26.10 21.56 -19.57
C VAL A 192 27.33 22.32 -19.11
N ILE A 193 28.07 21.73 -18.18
CA ILE A 193 29.33 22.27 -17.66
C ILE A 193 30.42 21.24 -17.95
N LEU A 194 31.47 21.68 -18.65
CA LEU A 194 32.62 20.87 -19.00
C LEU A 194 33.87 21.44 -18.33
N ASP A 195 34.56 20.63 -17.54
CA ASP A 195 35.81 21.00 -16.88
C ASP A 195 36.98 20.32 -17.59
N GLU A 196 37.82 21.13 -18.24
CA GLU A 196 38.95 20.71 -19.08
C GLU A 196 38.62 19.56 -20.05
N PRO A 197 37.56 19.67 -20.88
CA PRO A 197 37.14 18.59 -21.78
C PRO A 197 38.11 18.35 -22.95
N THR A 198 39.15 19.17 -23.04
CA THR A 198 40.14 19.21 -24.12
C THR A 198 41.48 18.58 -23.75
N ASP A 199 41.65 18.11 -22.51
CA ASP A 199 42.93 17.58 -22.06
C ASP A 199 43.36 16.35 -22.88
N GLY A 200 44.56 16.42 -23.45
CA GLY A 200 45.11 15.42 -24.35
C GLY A 200 44.63 15.47 -25.80
N PHE A 201 43.75 16.40 -26.17
CA PHE A 201 43.34 16.57 -27.58
C PHE A 201 44.42 17.25 -28.41
N SER A 202 44.58 16.77 -29.64
CA SER A 202 45.35 17.47 -30.66
C SER A 202 44.58 18.67 -31.21
N GLU A 203 45.27 19.59 -31.87
CA GLU A 203 44.66 20.77 -32.48
C GLU A 203 43.51 20.44 -33.45
N GLN A 204 43.62 19.34 -34.20
CA GLN A 204 42.59 18.89 -35.14
C GLN A 204 41.34 18.39 -34.41
N GLN A 205 41.52 17.72 -33.27
CA GLN A 205 40.41 17.22 -32.44
C GLN A 205 39.66 18.37 -31.76
N LEU A 206 40.36 19.45 -31.39
CA LEU A 206 39.72 20.66 -30.88
C LEU A 206 38.79 21.32 -31.91
N ASP A 207 39.21 21.38 -33.17
CA ASP A 207 38.38 21.92 -34.25
C ASP A 207 37.11 21.06 -34.46
N LYS A 208 37.23 19.73 -34.31
CA LYS A 208 36.10 18.81 -34.40
C LYS A 208 35.19 18.80 -33.17
N MET A 209 35.74 19.07 -31.99
CA MET A 209 34.97 19.21 -30.77
C MET A 209 33.89 20.30 -30.91
N ARG A 210 34.21 21.38 -31.63
CA ARG A 210 33.24 22.45 -31.92
C ARG A 210 31.99 21.91 -32.62
N GLU A 211 32.16 21.10 -33.65
CA GLU A 211 31.05 20.50 -34.41
C GLU A 211 30.15 19.66 -33.48
N VAL A 212 30.74 18.88 -32.58
CA VAL A 212 30.03 18.07 -31.57
C VAL A 212 29.23 18.94 -30.60
N LEU A 213 29.84 20.02 -30.07
CA LEU A 213 29.19 20.92 -29.12
C LEU A 213 28.03 21.70 -29.75
N GLU A 214 28.15 22.09 -31.03
CA GLU A 214 27.06 22.72 -31.78
C GLU A 214 25.87 21.77 -31.98
N GLN A 215 26.13 20.47 -32.24
CA GLN A 215 25.08 19.45 -32.36
C GLN A 215 24.36 19.13 -31.05
N LEU A 216 25.02 19.32 -29.90
CA LEU A 216 24.43 19.09 -28.58
C LEU A 216 23.21 19.98 -28.32
N ASN A 217 23.15 21.16 -28.94
CA ASN A 217 22.00 22.08 -28.91
C ASN A 217 21.42 22.33 -27.51
N VAL A 218 22.29 22.62 -26.55
CA VAL A 218 21.93 22.93 -25.16
C VAL A 218 21.69 24.43 -24.97
N SER A 219 20.78 24.81 -24.07
CA SER A 219 20.46 26.22 -23.81
C SER A 219 21.64 26.99 -23.20
N GLN A 220 22.47 26.34 -22.40
CA GLN A 220 23.67 26.95 -21.83
C GLN A 220 24.82 25.95 -21.75
N LEU A 221 25.96 26.31 -22.36
CA LEU A 221 27.21 25.57 -22.27
C LEU A 221 28.24 26.41 -21.51
N ILE A 222 28.86 25.83 -20.48
CA ILE A 222 29.97 26.44 -19.74
C ILE A 222 31.17 25.53 -19.90
N ILE A 223 32.26 26.05 -20.46
CA ILE A 223 33.51 25.31 -20.63
C ILE A 223 34.58 25.99 -19.78
N VAL A 224 35.26 25.20 -18.97
CA VAL A 224 36.51 25.59 -18.31
C VAL A 224 37.63 24.94 -19.10
N SER A 225 38.53 25.76 -19.65
CA SER A 225 39.68 25.27 -20.38
C SER A 225 40.82 26.27 -20.31
N HIS A 226 42.05 25.76 -20.35
CA HIS A 226 43.27 26.55 -20.54
C HIS A 226 43.65 26.72 -22.02
N GLU A 227 42.95 26.05 -22.94
CA GLU A 227 43.22 26.08 -24.39
C GLU A 227 42.67 27.36 -25.03
N GLN A 228 43.55 28.15 -25.64
CA GLN A 228 43.16 29.42 -26.28
C GLN A 228 42.21 29.23 -27.48
N LYS A 229 42.28 28.08 -28.16
CA LYS A 229 41.39 27.77 -29.29
C LYS A 229 39.91 27.71 -28.89
N ILE A 230 39.62 27.32 -27.64
CA ILE A 230 38.26 27.28 -27.10
C ILE A 230 37.61 28.67 -27.10
N GLU A 231 38.40 29.75 -26.99
CA GLU A 231 37.88 31.12 -27.04
C GLU A 231 37.18 31.44 -28.38
N GLY A 232 37.55 30.75 -29.46
CA GLY A 232 36.91 30.88 -30.77
C GLY A 232 35.57 30.13 -30.89
N PHE A 233 35.20 29.30 -29.90
CA PHE A 233 34.01 28.43 -29.93
C PHE A 233 32.88 28.94 -29.03
N VAL A 234 33.12 29.99 -28.24
CA VAL A 234 32.18 30.48 -27.22
C VAL A 234 31.82 31.95 -27.46
N GLU A 235 30.58 32.35 -27.17
CA GLU A 235 30.18 33.76 -27.33
C GLU A 235 30.77 34.67 -26.24
N ASN A 236 31.02 34.13 -25.04
CA ASN A 236 31.46 34.88 -23.87
C ASN A 236 32.68 34.23 -23.23
N VAL A 237 33.75 35.01 -23.03
CA VAL A 237 34.99 34.54 -22.40
C VAL A 237 35.19 35.21 -21.05
N ILE A 238 35.38 34.41 -20.00
CA ILE A 238 35.73 34.88 -18.65
C ILE A 238 37.15 34.44 -18.35
N ARG A 239 38.10 35.38 -18.37
CA ARG A 239 39.50 35.10 -18.06
C ARG A 239 39.75 35.21 -16.55
N PHE A 240 40.56 34.30 -16.01
CA PHE A 240 41.04 34.36 -14.64
C PHE A 240 42.57 34.52 -14.61
N LYS A 241 43.07 35.31 -13.67
CA LYS A 241 44.51 35.52 -13.43
C LYS A 241 44.81 35.29 -11.95
N LYS A 242 45.98 34.75 -11.64
CA LYS A 242 46.44 34.56 -10.27
C LYS A 242 47.33 35.72 -9.85
N GLU A 243 46.87 36.53 -8.91
CA GLU A 243 47.58 37.69 -8.38
C GLU A 243 47.82 37.50 -6.89
N ALA A 244 49.10 37.52 -6.47
CA ALA A 244 49.50 37.31 -5.07
C ALA A 244 48.87 36.05 -4.41
N GLY A 245 48.75 34.96 -5.17
CA GLY A 245 48.17 33.71 -4.68
C GLY A 245 46.63 33.63 -4.72
N VAL A 246 45.94 34.71 -5.08
CA VAL A 246 44.47 34.77 -5.17
C VAL A 246 44.05 34.79 -6.64
N SER A 247 43.09 33.95 -7.02
CA SER A 247 42.48 33.98 -8.35
C SER A 247 41.50 35.14 -8.45
N ARG A 248 41.73 36.06 -9.40
CA ARG A 248 40.85 37.19 -9.71
C ARG A 248 40.39 37.09 -11.16
N ARG A 249 39.16 37.52 -11.43
CA ARG A 249 38.67 37.69 -12.81
C ARG A 249 39.50 38.79 -13.47
N ALA A 250 40.09 38.49 -14.62
CA ALA A 250 40.73 39.49 -15.45
C ALA A 250 39.63 40.32 -16.12
N THR A 251 39.63 41.61 -15.84
CA THR A 251 38.87 42.63 -16.58
C THR A 251 39.46 42.88 -17.94
#